data_AF-A0A929F316-F1
#
_entry.id   AF-A0A929F316-F1
#
_cell.length_a   1.000
_cell.length_b   1.000
_cell.length_c   1.000
_cell.angle_alpha   90.00
_cell.angle_beta   90.00
_cell.angle_gamma   90.00
#
_symmetry.space_group_name_H-M   'P 1'
#
loop_
_entity.id
_entity.type
_entity.pdbx_description
1 polymer ?
#
loop_
_entity_poly.entity_id
_entity_poly.type
_entity_poly.pdbx_seq_one_letter_code
_entity_poly.pdbx_strand_id
1 'polypeptide(L)'
;MTDSPSQDDPELQADIHSKCVNRFIELANVMKDEGLEPGVVSHALMSVSGIYATYAIAGNSNGLNQAGVDKLTEFYRKSLENIQRSKKEQAREA
;
A
#
# COMPACT_ATOMS: atom_id res chain seq x y z
N MET A 1 15.28 -17.59 26.11
CA MET A 1 16.08 -16.78 25.18
C MET A 1 15.34 -16.82 23.86
N THR A 2 14.36 -15.92 23.71
CA THR A 2 13.50 -15.86 22.53
C THR A 2 14.28 -15.11 21.46
N ASP A 3 14.75 -15.83 20.46
CA ASP A 3 15.31 -15.26 19.25
C ASP A 3 14.14 -14.63 18.48
N SER A 4 13.83 -13.38 18.83
CA SER A 4 12.88 -12.59 18.06
C SER A 4 13.50 -12.37 16.68
N PRO A 5 12.85 -12.79 15.58
CA PRO A 5 13.40 -12.57 14.25
C PRO A 5 13.72 -11.08 14.10
N SER A 6 14.98 -10.76 13.83
CA SER A 6 15.46 -9.41 13.60
C SER A 6 14.64 -8.79 12.48
N GLN A 7 13.90 -7.72 12.78
CA GLN A 7 12.95 -7.06 11.86
C GLN A 7 13.60 -6.43 10.62
N ASP A 8 14.91 -6.59 10.48
CA ASP A 8 15.74 -6.03 9.40
C ASP A 8 16.03 -7.04 8.27
N ASP A 9 15.43 -8.23 8.30
CA ASP A 9 15.51 -9.19 7.19
C ASP A 9 14.67 -8.69 5.99
N PRO A 10 15.29 -8.34 4.85
CA PRO A 10 14.60 -7.82 3.68
C PRO A 10 13.62 -8.83 3.05
N GLU A 11 13.86 -10.14 3.18
CA GLU A 11 12.95 -11.17 2.67
C GLU A 11 11.70 -11.26 3.55
N LEU A 12 11.87 -11.18 4.88
CA LEU A 12 10.77 -11.13 5.83
C LEU A 12 9.88 -9.90 5.61
N GLN A 13 10.49 -8.74 5.34
CA GLN A 13 9.74 -7.50 5.07
C GLN A 13 8.97 -7.57 3.74
N ALA A 14 9.54 -8.19 2.71
CA ALA A 14 8.85 -8.41 1.44
C ALA A 14 7.65 -9.37 1.59
N ASP A 15 7.79 -10.41 2.42
CA ASP A 15 6.71 -11.35 2.76
C ASP A 15 5.58 -10.67 3.56
N ILE A 16 5.93 -9.89 4.59
CA ILE A 16 4.95 -9.11 5.37
C ILE A 16 4.20 -8.11 4.49
N HIS A 17 4.92 -7.38 3.63
CA HIS A 17 4.31 -6.45 2.69
C HIS A 17 3.31 -7.17 1.77
N SER A 18 3.70 -8.31 1.19
CA SER A 18 2.84 -9.09 0.30
C SER A 18 1.58 -9.61 1.01
N LYS A 19 1.72 -10.08 2.25
CA LYS A 19 0.58 -10.49 3.09
C LYS A 19 -0.40 -9.35 3.36
N CYS A 20 0.11 -8.15 3.65
CA CYS A 20 -0.73 -6.97 3.84
C CYS A 20 -1.48 -6.58 2.55
N VAL A 21 -0.79 -6.56 1.41
CA VAL A 21 -1.39 -6.26 0.10
C VAL A 21 -2.52 -7.25 -0.22
N ASN A 22 -2.29 -8.56 -0.02
CA ASN A 22 -3.31 -9.57 -0.29
C ASN A 22 -4.56 -9.38 0.57
N ARG A 23 -4.41 -9.03 1.86
CA ARG A 23 -5.56 -8.73 2.73
C ARG A 23 -6.37 -7.53 2.26
N PHE A 24 -5.73 -6.49 1.72
CA PHE A 24 -6.45 -5.35 1.13
C PHE A 24 -7.19 -5.74 -0.14
N ILE A 25 -6.59 -6.59 -0.98
CA ILE A 25 -7.22 -7.11 -2.20
C ILE A 25 -8.44 -7.98 -1.86
N GLU A 26 -8.32 -8.87 -0.86
CA GLU A 26 -9.44 -9.69 -0.37
C GLU A 26 -10.61 -8.82 0.08
N LEU A 27 -10.33 -7.80 0.90
CA LEU A 27 -11.37 -6.87 1.36
C LEU A 27 -12.03 -6.11 0.19
N ALA A 28 -11.24 -5.67 -0.78
CA ALA A 28 -11.75 -4.99 -1.97
C ALA A 28 -12.63 -5.93 -2.83
N ASN A 29 -12.26 -7.20 -2.94
CA ASN A 29 -13.06 -8.20 -3.64
C ASN A 29 -14.38 -8.48 -2.93
N VAL A 30 -14.40 -8.54 -1.60
CA VAL A 30 -15.65 -8.66 -0.83
C VAL A 30 -16.60 -7.50 -1.14
N MET A 31 -16.10 -6.27 -1.13
CA MET A 31 -16.90 -5.08 -1.47
C MET A 31 -17.44 -5.13 -2.91
N LYS A 32 -16.64 -5.61 -3.86
CA LYS A 32 -17.08 -5.83 -5.23
C LYS A 32 -18.19 -6.89 -5.30
N ASP A 33 -18.05 -8.00 -4.56
CA ASP A 33 -19.02 -9.10 -4.53
C ASP A 33 -20.34 -8.70 -3.86
N GLU A 34 -20.32 -7.70 -2.98
CA GLU A 34 -21.51 -7.01 -2.44
C GLU A 34 -22.24 -6.14 -3.48
N GLY A 35 -21.70 -6.02 -4.70
CA GLY A 35 -22.29 -5.25 -5.80
C GLY A 35 -21.79 -3.81 -5.91
N LEU A 36 -20.76 -3.43 -5.14
CA LEU A 36 -20.13 -2.12 -5.29
C LEU A 36 -19.32 -2.06 -6.58
N GLU A 37 -19.42 -0.93 -7.27
CA GLU A 37 -18.70 -0.70 -8.51
C GLU A 37 -17.17 -0.67 -8.25
N PRO A 38 -16.33 -1.37 -9.03
CA PRO A 38 -14.89 -1.44 -8.78
C PRO A 38 -14.17 -0.08 -8.70
N GLY A 39 -14.60 0.91 -9.48
CA GLY A 39 -14.12 2.29 -9.40
C GLY A 39 -14.41 2.95 -8.05
N VAL A 40 -15.58 2.72 -7.46
CA VAL A 40 -15.93 3.17 -6.10
C VAL A 40 -14.99 2.52 -5.07
N VAL A 41 -14.79 1.21 -5.15
CA VAL A 41 -13.88 0.48 -4.23
C VAL A 41 -12.44 0.98 -4.37
N SER A 42 -11.98 1.21 -5.61
CA SER A 42 -10.66 1.76 -5.91
C SER A 42 -10.48 3.17 -5.33
N HIS A 43 -11.48 4.04 -5.49
CA HIS A 43 -11.45 5.38 -4.91
C HIS A 43 -11.41 5.35 -3.38
N ALA A 44 -12.20 4.46 -2.75
CA ALA A 44 -12.18 4.28 -1.30
C ALA A 44 -10.81 3.81 -0.78
N LEU A 45 -10.18 2.83 -1.44
CA LEU A 45 -8.81 2.38 -1.11
C LEU A 45 -7.81 3.54 -1.18
N MET A 46 -7.88 4.36 -2.23
CA MET A 46 -7.03 5.53 -2.38
C MET A 46 -7.22 6.51 -1.22
N SER A 47 -8.47 6.83 -0.85
CA SER A 47 -8.75 7.73 0.27
C SER A 47 -8.26 7.17 1.61
N VAL A 48 -8.53 5.90 1.91
CA VAL A 48 -8.09 5.26 3.16
C VAL A 48 -6.58 5.22 3.26
N SER A 49 -5.88 4.92 2.16
CA SER A 49 -4.42 4.90 2.14
C SER A 49 -3.80 6.29 2.39
N GLY A 50 -4.40 7.37 1.87
CA GLY A 50 -4.01 8.75 2.20
C GLY A 50 -4.27 9.14 3.66
N ILE A 51 -5.40 8.71 4.23
CA ILE A 51 -5.72 8.93 5.65
C ILE A 51 -4.70 8.20 6.54
N TYR A 52 -4.44 6.92 6.25
CA TYR A 52 -3.49 6.12 7.01
C TYR A 52 -2.07 6.68 6.93
N ALA A 53 -1.64 7.09 5.74
CA ALA A 53 -0.33 7.71 5.55
C ALA A 53 -0.21 9.06 6.28
N THR A 54 -1.30 9.83 6.35
CA THR A 54 -1.35 11.06 7.15
C THR A 54 -1.10 10.77 8.62
N TYR A 55 -1.76 9.76 9.20
CA TYR A 55 -1.48 9.34 10.57
C TYR A 55 -0.05 8.83 10.75
N ALA A 56 0.46 8.03 9.82
CA ALA A 56 1.81 7.46 9.91
C ALA A 56 2.91 8.53 9.86
N ILE A 57 2.72 9.60 9.09
CA ILE A 57 3.73 10.65 8.88
C ILE A 57 3.54 11.83 9.85
N ALA A 58 2.30 12.26 10.09
CA ALA A 58 1.99 13.43 10.93
C ALA A 58 1.78 13.09 12.42
N GLY A 59 1.58 11.81 12.76
CA GLY A 59 1.20 11.39 14.11
C GLY A 59 -0.15 11.96 14.53
N ASN A 60 -0.23 12.50 15.75
CA ASN A 60 -1.44 13.17 16.28
C ASN A 60 -1.60 14.63 15.81
N SER A 61 -0.72 15.10 14.91
CA SER A 61 -0.84 16.43 14.34
C SER A 61 -1.91 16.38 13.25
N ASN A 62 -2.93 17.25 13.32
CA ASN A 62 -4.19 17.25 12.54
C ASN A 62 -4.07 17.33 10.99
N GLY A 63 -2.99 16.87 10.36
CA GLY A 63 -2.81 16.82 8.92
C GLY A 63 -1.34 16.86 8.49
N LEU A 64 -1.10 16.54 7.22
CA LEU A 64 0.21 16.74 6.60
C LEU A 64 0.42 18.21 6.26
N ASN A 65 1.61 18.74 6.56
CA ASN A 65 2.08 19.99 5.97
C ASN A 65 2.49 19.75 4.50
N GLN A 66 2.79 20.81 3.75
CA GLN A 66 3.13 20.70 2.33
C GLN A 66 4.27 19.70 2.06
N ALA A 67 5.33 19.73 2.88
CA ALA A 67 6.44 18.79 2.75
C ALA A 67 6.03 17.32 2.99
N GLY A 68 5.07 17.09 3.90
CA GLY A 68 4.47 15.77 4.14
C GLY A 68 3.66 15.27 2.94
N VAL A 69 2.89 16.16 2.31
CA VAL A 69 2.13 15.86 1.08
C VAL A 69 3.09 15.51 -0.07
N ASP A 70 4.14 16.29 -0.26
CA ASP A 70 5.13 16.06 -1.31
C ASP A 70 5.85 14.71 -1.12
N LYS A 71 6.26 14.41 0.13
CA LYS A 71 6.89 13.14 0.49
C LYS A 71 5.95 11.95 0.22
N LEU A 72 4.68 12.06 0.61
CA LEU A 72 3.70 11.00 0.37
C LEU A 72 3.47 10.77 -1.13
N THR A 73 3.31 11.86 -1.88
CA THR A 73 3.11 11.80 -3.34
C THR A 73 4.29 11.12 -4.04
N GLU A 74 5.52 11.41 -3.62
CA GLU A 74 6.72 10.78 -4.15
C GLU A 74 6.79 9.27 -3.82
N PHE A 75 6.37 8.87 -2.62
CA PHE A 75 6.26 7.44 -2.28
C PHE A 75 5.23 6.71 -3.14
N TYR A 76 4.06 7.32 -3.37
CA TYR A 76 3.06 6.74 -4.28
C TYR A 76 3.59 6.60 -5.70
N ARG A 77 4.27 7.63 -6.21
CA ARG A 77 4.89 7.59 -7.55
C ARG A 77 5.84 6.40 -7.68
N LYS A 78 6.79 6.26 -6.76
CA LYS A 78 7.76 5.16 -6.77
C LYS A 78 7.08 3.79 -6.67
N SER A 79 6.07 3.67 -5.82
CA SER A 79 5.31 2.43 -5.65
C SER A 79 4.60 2.05 -6.96
N LEU A 80 3.97 3.02 -7.62
CA LEU A 80 3.31 2.81 -8.91
C LEU A 80 4.32 2.42 -10.00
N GLU A 81 5.46 3.10 -10.07
CA GLU A 81 6.53 2.76 -11.03
C GLU A 81 7.03 1.33 -10.85
N ASN A 82 7.21 0.88 -9.60
CA ASN A 82 7.62 -0.49 -9.29
C ASN A 82 6.56 -1.50 -9.72
N ILE A 83 5.27 -1.23 -9.46
CA ILE A 83 4.16 -2.09 -9.91
C ILE A 83 4.16 -2.19 -11.44
N GLN A 84 4.28 -1.06 -12.15
CA GLN A 84 4.27 -1.06 -13.62
C GLN A 84 5.50 -1.78 -14.19
N ARG A 85 6.66 -1.65 -13.56
CA ARG A 85 7.87 -2.37 -13.94
C ARG A 85 7.68 -3.89 -13.80
N SER A 86 7.21 -4.33 -12.63
CA SER A 86 6.96 -5.75 -12.36
C SER A 86 5.93 -6.35 -13.33
N LYS A 87 4.83 -5.62 -13.62
CA LYS A 87 3.85 -6.06 -14.63
C LYS A 87 4.45 -6.20 -16.03
N LYS A 88 5.35 -5.29 -16.42
CA LYS A 88 6.04 -5.38 -17.73
C LYS A 88 7.02 -6.53 -17.79
N GLU A 89 7.70 -6.86 -16.69
CA GLU A 89 8.61 -8.01 -16.60
C GLU A 89 7.82 -9.32 -16.72
N GLN A 90 6.73 -9.47 -15.95
CA GLN A 90 5.85 -10.63 -16.04
C GLN A 90 5.26 -10.83 -17.45
N ALA A 91 4.88 -9.75 -18.14
CA ALA A 91 4.36 -9.81 -19.50
C ALA A 91 5.43 -10.14 -20.57
N ARG A 92 6.73 -10.03 -20.26
CA ARG A 92 7.83 -10.43 -21.15
C ARG A 92 8.23 -11.89 -20.98
N GLU A 93 7.95 -12.46 -19.82
CA GLU A 93 8.26 -13.85 -19.45
C GLU A 93 7.12 -14.84 -19.77
N ALA A 94 5.93 -14.32 -20.12
CA ALA A 94 4.73 -15.07 -20.52
C ALA A 94 4.61 -15.19 -22.05
#